data_AF-A0A9E3YA49-F1
#
_entry.id   AF-A0A9E3YA49-F1
#
_cell.length_a   1.000
_cell.length_b   1.000
_cell.length_c   1.000
_cell.angle_alpha   90.00
_cell.angle_beta   90.00
_cell.angle_gamma   90.00
#
_symmetry.space_group_name_H-M   'P 1'
#
loop_
_entity.id
_entity.type
_entity.pdbx_description
1 polymer ?
#
loop_
_entity_poly.entity_id
_entity_poly.type
_entity_poly.pdbx_seq_one_letter_code
_entity_poly.pdbx_strand_id
1 'polypeptide(L)'
;MDTLVVQVHPLEDSFNAAVLDAVIRGLHRARVQHRVVRLYDDPQPSLSGVSELIVVYPTWWGGQPARLLAWLQQTLGPYVDGPKVGKASPLSGVRHLAVVTTHGSSKLMNLAQGEPGLQTLKRVVLPLCAPGAQFEWLSLYKIDRTTESQRREFLEEVEARFATPHSEAGVTSATAPS
;
A
#
# COMPACT_ATOMS: atom_id res chain seq x y z
N MET A 1 14.89 -8.30 0.17
CA MET A 1 13.63 -7.57 0.42
C MET A 1 12.49 -8.44 -0.08
N ASP A 2 11.58 -8.85 0.80
CA ASP A 2 10.34 -9.54 0.41
C ASP A 2 9.23 -8.49 0.31
N THR A 3 8.66 -8.37 -0.89
CA THR A 3 7.62 -7.39 -1.23
C THR A 3 6.28 -8.10 -1.35
N LEU A 4 5.29 -7.67 -0.55
CA LEU A 4 3.92 -8.13 -0.67
C LEU A 4 3.08 -7.07 -1.38
N VAL A 5 2.47 -7.45 -2.51
CA VAL A 5 1.49 -6.62 -3.22
C VAL A 5 0.09 -7.13 -2.91
N VAL A 6 -0.72 -6.31 -2.24
CA VAL A 6 -2.12 -6.62 -1.92
C VAL A 6 -3.03 -5.84 -2.85
N GLN A 7 -3.75 -6.55 -3.73
CA GLN A 7 -4.78 -5.97 -4.59
C GLN A 7 -6.16 -6.17 -3.98
N VAL A 8 -6.98 -5.11 -4.01
CA VAL A 8 -8.33 -5.12 -3.47
C VAL A 8 -9.31 -4.57 -4.49
N HIS A 9 -9.75 -5.44 -5.40
CA HIS A 9 -10.83 -5.13 -6.32
C HIS A 9 -11.61 -6.42 -6.69
N PRO A 10 -12.95 -6.42 -6.69
CA PRO A 10 -13.73 -7.63 -6.97
C PRO A 10 -13.74 -8.03 -8.46
N LEU A 11 -13.50 -7.08 -9.36
CA LEU A 11 -13.46 -7.32 -10.81
C LEU A 11 -12.02 -7.46 -11.31
N GLU A 12 -11.79 -8.52 -12.08
CA GLU A 12 -10.49 -8.84 -12.69
C GLU A 12 -10.14 -7.89 -13.85
N ASP A 13 -11.11 -7.46 -14.65
CA ASP A 13 -10.89 -6.57 -15.81
C ASP A 13 -11.00 -5.07 -15.45
N SER A 14 -10.74 -4.71 -14.19
CA SER A 14 -10.82 -3.32 -13.74
C SER A 14 -9.56 -2.52 -14.06
N PHE A 15 -9.66 -1.19 -14.10
CA PHE A 15 -8.46 -0.35 -14.18
C PHE A 15 -7.51 -0.56 -13.00
N ASN A 16 -8.01 -0.94 -11.81
CA ASN A 16 -7.16 -1.30 -10.68
C ASN A 16 -6.36 -2.60 -10.91
N ALA A 17 -6.86 -3.51 -11.75
CA ALA A 17 -6.07 -4.66 -12.20
C ALA A 17 -4.93 -4.22 -13.14
N ALA A 18 -5.19 -3.28 -14.07
CA ALA A 18 -4.12 -2.70 -14.89
C ALA A 18 -3.07 -1.95 -14.05
N VAL A 19 -3.48 -1.29 -12.96
CA VAL A 19 -2.58 -0.67 -11.98
C VAL A 19 -1.73 -1.73 -11.27
N LEU A 20 -2.33 -2.84 -10.83
CA LEU A 20 -1.58 -3.97 -10.28
C LEU A 20 -0.54 -4.47 -11.28
N ASP A 21 -0.92 -4.65 -12.55
CA ASP A 21 0.00 -5.10 -13.59
C ASP A 21 1.17 -4.12 -13.77
N ALA A 22 0.92 -2.81 -13.69
CA ALA A 22 1.96 -1.80 -13.74
C ALA A 22 2.94 -1.89 -12.56
N VAL A 23 2.44 -2.12 -11.34
CA VAL A 23 3.27 -2.38 -10.16
C VAL A 23 4.15 -3.62 -10.40
N ILE A 24 3.55 -4.73 -10.83
CA ILE A 24 4.27 -5.99 -11.09
C ILE A 24 5.34 -5.80 -12.18
N ARG A 25 5.02 -5.10 -13.28
CA ARG A 25 6.02 -4.78 -14.32
C ARG A 25 7.18 -3.97 -13.77
N GLY A 26 6.92 -2.98 -12.91
CA GLY A 26 7.96 -2.22 -12.22
C GLY A 26 8.87 -3.13 -11.39
N LEU A 27 8.28 -3.94 -10.50
CA LEU A 27 9.02 -4.89 -9.65
C LEU A 27 9.83 -5.90 -10.46
N HIS A 28 9.29 -6.40 -11.58
CA HIS A 28 10.01 -7.27 -12.52
C HIS A 28 11.25 -6.58 -13.11
N ARG A 29 11.12 -5.33 -13.56
CA ARG A 29 12.26 -4.54 -14.07
C ARG A 29 13.32 -4.31 -13.00
N ALA A 30 12.90 -4.06 -11.75
CA ALA A 30 13.78 -3.89 -10.60
C ALA A 30 14.39 -5.22 -10.11
N ARG A 31 13.93 -6.37 -10.63
CA ARG A 31 14.31 -7.73 -10.18
C ARG A 31 14.03 -7.97 -8.69
N VAL A 32 12.96 -7.38 -8.18
CA VAL A 32 12.51 -7.52 -6.80
C VAL A 32 11.66 -8.79 -6.67
N GLN A 33 12.02 -9.63 -5.71
CA GLN A 33 11.20 -10.79 -5.32
C GLN A 33 9.92 -10.27 -4.66
N HIS A 34 8.78 -10.74 -5.15
CA HIS A 34 7.50 -10.27 -4.66
C HIS A 34 6.45 -11.38 -4.70
N ARG A 35 5.44 -11.21 -3.86
CA ARG A 35 4.23 -12.04 -3.84
C ARG A 35 3.02 -11.14 -4.05
N VAL A 36 2.08 -11.62 -4.86
CA VAL A 36 0.82 -10.91 -5.13
C VAL A 36 -0.31 -11.65 -4.45
N VAL A 37 -1.14 -10.90 -3.71
CA VAL A 37 -2.35 -11.41 -3.08
C VAL A 37 -3.53 -10.55 -3.51
N ARG A 38 -4.59 -11.19 -4.01
CA ARG A 38 -5.90 -10.59 -4.16
C ARG A 38 -6.69 -10.84 -2.88
N LEU A 39 -7.07 -9.80 -2.17
CA LEU A 39 -7.66 -9.92 -0.85
C LEU A 39 -9.06 -10.57 -0.86
N TYR A 40 -9.71 -10.61 -2.03
CA TYR A 40 -10.97 -11.35 -2.21
C TYR A 40 -10.75 -12.87 -2.22
N ASP A 41 -9.60 -13.34 -2.70
CA ASP A 41 -9.25 -14.77 -2.81
C ASP A 41 -8.56 -15.28 -1.54
N ASP A 42 -7.64 -14.49 -1.00
CA ASP A 42 -6.97 -14.76 0.27
C ASP A 42 -7.26 -13.61 1.27
N PRO A 43 -8.20 -13.81 2.22
CA PRO A 43 -8.60 -12.79 3.19
C PRO A 43 -7.50 -12.36 4.17
N GLN A 44 -6.52 -13.23 4.42
CA GLN A 44 -5.62 -13.14 5.55
C GLN A 44 -4.20 -13.53 5.12
N PRO A 45 -3.59 -12.75 4.21
CA PRO A 45 -2.24 -13.04 3.75
C PRO A 45 -1.23 -13.01 4.89
N SER A 46 -0.30 -13.95 4.85
CA SER A 46 0.83 -13.97 5.80
C SER A 46 1.74 -12.75 5.58
N LEU A 47 1.97 -12.00 6.66
CA LEU A 47 2.87 -10.84 6.73
C LEU A 47 4.29 -11.20 7.21
N SER A 48 4.56 -12.48 7.48
CA SER A 48 5.87 -12.93 7.95
C SER A 48 6.94 -12.66 6.89
N GLY A 49 8.05 -12.04 7.30
CA GLY A 49 9.18 -11.73 6.41
C GLY A 49 8.97 -10.51 5.49
N VAL A 50 7.76 -9.94 5.46
CA VAL A 50 7.44 -8.82 4.56
C VAL A 50 8.17 -7.54 5.00
N SER A 51 8.95 -6.99 4.08
CA SER A 51 9.74 -5.77 4.26
C SER A 51 9.22 -4.57 3.47
N GLU A 52 8.43 -4.83 2.42
CA GLU A 52 7.68 -3.82 1.68
C GLU A 52 6.23 -4.30 1.51
N LEU A 53 5.28 -3.41 1.82
CA LEU A 53 3.86 -3.64 1.60
C LEU A 53 3.36 -2.62 0.58
N ILE A 54 2.89 -3.11 -0.57
CA ILE A 54 2.25 -2.30 -1.61
C ILE A 54 0.77 -2.64 -1.63
N VAL A 55 -0.10 -1.65 -1.48
CA VAL A 55 -1.56 -1.86 -1.49
C VAL A 55 -2.18 -1.14 -2.68
N VAL A 56 -2.89 -1.90 -3.53
CA VAL A 56 -3.55 -1.41 -4.74
C VAL A 56 -5.06 -1.52 -4.59
N TYR A 57 -5.78 -0.39 -4.60
CA TYR A 57 -7.23 -0.39 -4.38
C TYR A 57 -7.95 0.86 -4.93
N PRO A 58 -9.24 0.78 -5.30
CA PRO A 58 -10.05 1.96 -5.58
C PRO A 58 -10.47 2.66 -4.28
N THR A 59 -10.44 3.99 -4.22
CA THR A 59 -11.01 4.71 -3.10
C THR A 59 -12.52 4.77 -3.20
N TRP A 60 -13.19 4.23 -2.18
CA TRP A 60 -14.66 4.24 -2.04
C TRP A 60 -15.05 5.00 -0.78
N TRP A 61 -16.04 5.88 -0.89
CA TRP A 61 -16.51 6.71 0.23
C TRP A 61 -15.38 7.49 0.93
N GLY A 62 -14.36 7.91 0.17
CA GLY A 62 -13.21 8.65 0.68
C GLY A 62 -12.11 7.79 1.35
N GLY A 63 -12.30 6.47 1.44
CA GLY A 63 -11.37 5.56 2.11
C GLY A 63 -11.13 4.24 1.37
N GLN A 64 -10.60 3.28 2.12
CA GLN A 64 -10.37 1.92 1.65
C GLN A 64 -11.69 1.17 1.38
N PRO A 65 -11.73 0.24 0.41
CA PRO A 65 -12.83 -0.70 0.27
C PRO A 65 -13.10 -1.47 1.56
N ALA A 66 -14.35 -1.84 1.81
CA ALA A 66 -14.74 -2.57 3.03
C ALA A 66 -13.91 -3.84 3.27
N ARG A 67 -13.51 -4.52 2.19
CA ARG A 67 -12.65 -5.71 2.27
C ARG A 67 -11.26 -5.40 2.83
N LEU A 68 -10.66 -4.30 2.40
CA LEU A 68 -9.38 -3.83 2.93
C LEU A 68 -9.50 -3.38 4.39
N LEU A 69 -10.56 -2.62 4.72
CA LEU A 69 -10.82 -2.22 6.11
C LEU A 69 -10.99 -3.43 7.04
N ALA A 70 -11.73 -4.46 6.60
CA ALA A 70 -11.92 -5.67 7.39
C ALA A 70 -10.59 -6.37 7.69
N TRP A 71 -9.71 -6.50 6.69
CA TRP A 71 -8.38 -7.07 6.89
C TRP A 71 -7.52 -6.23 7.84
N LEU A 72 -7.50 -4.91 7.67
CA LEU A 72 -6.78 -4.00 8.57
C LEU A 72 -7.29 -4.10 10.01
N GLN A 73 -8.61 -4.12 10.22
CA GLN A 73 -9.20 -4.22 11.55
C GLN A 73 -8.85 -5.55 12.23
N GLN A 74 -8.95 -6.66 11.51
CA GLN A 74 -8.63 -7.98 12.06
C GLN A 74 -7.13 -8.13 12.34
N THR A 75 -6.28 -7.60 11.47
CA THR A 75 -4.82 -7.75 11.57
C THR A 75 -4.20 -6.79 12.57
N LEU A 76 -4.67 -5.53 12.57
CA LEU A 76 -4.04 -4.42 13.27
C LEU A 76 -4.85 -3.89 14.45
N GLY A 77 -6.17 -4.10 14.50
CA GLY A 77 -7.03 -3.64 15.59
C GLY A 77 -6.49 -4.00 16.99
N PRO A 78 -6.04 -5.24 17.25
CA PRO A 78 -5.46 -5.61 18.54
C PRO A 78 -4.27 -4.73 18.97
N TYR A 79 -3.57 -4.10 18.03
CA TYR A 79 -2.37 -3.28 18.24
C TYR A 79 -2.65 -1.77 18.25
N VAL A 80 -3.83 -1.34 17.79
CA VAL A 80 -4.25 0.07 17.76
C VAL A 80 -4.99 0.45 19.04
N ASP A 81 -6.04 -0.29 19.39
CA ASP A 81 -6.94 -0.02 20.51
C ASP A 81 -7.28 -1.27 21.33
N GLY A 82 -6.57 -2.38 21.06
CA GLY A 82 -6.78 -3.67 21.72
C GLY A 82 -5.70 -4.08 22.74
N PRO A 83 -5.69 -5.36 23.15
CA PRO A 83 -4.82 -5.86 24.24
C PRO A 83 -3.34 -5.99 23.86
N LYS A 84 -2.97 -5.70 22.61
CA LYS A 84 -1.59 -5.76 22.10
C LYS A 84 -1.01 -4.37 21.81
N VAL A 85 -1.68 -3.29 22.21
CA VAL A 85 -1.12 -1.93 22.14
C VAL A 85 0.27 -1.89 22.80
N GLY A 86 1.22 -1.24 22.14
CA GLY A 86 2.62 -1.15 22.57
C GLY A 86 3.48 -2.39 22.26
N LYS A 87 2.90 -3.47 21.72
CA LYS A 87 3.67 -4.64 21.26
C LYS A 87 3.99 -4.52 19.77
N ALA A 88 5.01 -5.25 19.33
CA ALA A 88 5.36 -5.34 17.91
C ALA A 88 4.16 -5.86 17.09
N SER A 89 3.73 -5.08 16.10
CA SER A 89 2.63 -5.44 15.20
C SER A 89 3.06 -6.48 14.15
N PRO A 90 2.12 -7.12 13.43
CA PRO A 90 2.43 -7.96 12.28
C PRO A 90 3.17 -7.22 11.16
N LEU A 91 3.10 -5.88 11.13
CA LEU A 91 3.78 -5.03 10.17
C LEU A 91 5.14 -4.51 10.67
N SER A 92 5.59 -4.89 11.87
CA SER A 92 6.84 -4.37 12.47
C SER A 92 8.11 -4.63 11.63
N GLY A 93 8.07 -5.55 10.66
CA GLY A 93 9.15 -5.77 9.68
C GLY A 93 9.07 -4.90 8.42
N VAL A 94 7.92 -4.26 8.16
CA VAL A 94 7.67 -3.45 6.96
C VAL A 94 8.41 -2.12 7.06
N ARG A 95 9.35 -1.88 6.15
CA ARG A 95 10.15 -0.66 6.06
C ARG A 95 9.65 0.31 5.01
N HIS A 96 8.86 -0.16 4.05
CA HIS A 96 8.25 0.66 3.01
C HIS A 96 6.77 0.29 2.89
N LEU A 97 5.90 1.28 3.04
CA LEU A 97 4.46 1.17 2.83
C LEU A 97 4.08 2.04 1.63
N ALA A 98 3.73 1.40 0.52
CA ALA A 98 3.29 2.09 -0.68
C ALA A 98 1.80 1.85 -0.94
N VAL A 99 1.12 2.88 -1.44
CA VAL A 99 -0.29 2.81 -1.81
C VAL A 99 -0.45 3.32 -3.23
N VAL A 100 -1.17 2.55 -4.05
CA VAL A 100 -1.61 3.00 -5.38
C VAL A 100 -3.13 2.93 -5.43
N THR A 101 -3.77 4.08 -5.60
CA THR A 101 -5.22 4.19 -5.51
C THR A 101 -5.83 4.99 -6.66
N THR A 102 -7.12 4.82 -6.87
CA THR A 102 -7.89 5.57 -7.86
C THR A 102 -9.13 6.20 -7.23
N HIS A 103 -9.41 7.46 -7.52
CA HIS A 103 -10.54 8.21 -7.00
C HIS A 103 -11.45 8.67 -8.14
N GLY A 104 -12.77 8.53 -7.97
CA GLY A 104 -13.76 9.21 -8.83
C GLY A 104 -13.83 10.72 -8.56
N SER A 105 -13.50 11.15 -7.33
CA SER A 105 -13.49 12.56 -6.92
C SER A 105 -12.18 13.27 -7.31
N SER A 106 -12.21 14.61 -7.29
CA SER A 106 -11.02 15.45 -7.54
C SER A 106 -10.09 15.48 -6.33
N LYS A 107 -8.80 15.77 -6.55
CA LYS A 107 -7.83 15.97 -5.46
C LYS A 107 -8.27 17.06 -4.47
N LEU A 108 -8.83 18.17 -4.97
CA LEU A 108 -9.34 19.26 -4.13
C LEU A 108 -10.47 18.81 -3.20
N MET A 109 -11.40 17.98 -3.70
CA MET A 109 -12.49 17.46 -2.89
C MET A 109 -11.97 16.51 -1.79
N ASN A 110 -11.04 15.61 -2.13
CA ASN A 110 -10.43 14.72 -1.13
C ASN A 110 -9.68 15.51 -0.05
N LEU A 111 -8.95 16.57 -0.46
CA LEU A 111 -8.26 17.46 0.48
C LEU A 111 -9.24 18.18 1.41
N ALA A 112 -10.34 18.72 0.88
CA ALA A 112 -11.38 19.36 1.69
C ALA A 112 -12.03 18.39 2.70
N GLN A 113 -12.08 17.10 2.37
CA GLN A 113 -12.57 16.04 3.27
C GLN A 113 -11.50 15.54 4.26
N GLY A 114 -10.28 16.07 4.20
CA GLY A 114 -9.17 15.65 5.07
C GLY A 114 -8.47 14.35 4.65
N GLU A 115 -8.76 13.84 3.45
CA GLU A 115 -8.16 12.61 2.87
C GLU A 115 -8.22 11.39 3.82
N PRO A 116 -9.41 10.97 4.30
CA PRO A 116 -9.52 9.98 5.37
C PRO A 116 -8.84 8.65 5.04
N GLY A 117 -8.90 8.19 3.78
CA GLY A 117 -8.16 7.02 3.33
C GLY A 117 -6.64 7.17 3.47
N LEU A 118 -6.07 8.30 3.02
CA LEU A 118 -4.66 8.61 3.18
C LEU A 118 -4.27 8.65 4.66
N GLN A 119 -5.04 9.36 5.49
CA GLN A 119 -4.72 9.51 6.91
C GLN A 119 -4.82 8.20 7.68
N THR A 120 -5.73 7.30 7.30
CA THR A 120 -5.80 5.96 7.90
C THR A 120 -4.48 5.22 7.68
N LEU A 121 -3.95 5.21 6.46
CA LEU A 121 -2.71 4.49 6.17
C LEU A 121 -1.50 5.22 6.76
N LYS A 122 -1.45 6.56 6.65
CA LYS A 122 -0.30 7.36 7.08
C LYS A 122 -0.21 7.55 8.59
N ARG A 123 -1.33 7.72 9.29
CA ARG A 123 -1.36 8.05 10.73
C ARG A 123 -1.71 6.86 11.63
N VAL A 124 -2.30 5.79 11.08
CA VAL A 124 -2.66 4.61 11.87
C VAL A 124 -1.83 3.39 11.47
N VAL A 125 -1.71 3.09 10.17
CA VAL A 125 -1.00 1.89 9.71
C VAL A 125 0.52 2.07 9.72
N LEU A 126 1.02 3.20 9.20
CA LEU A 126 2.47 3.46 9.13
C LEU A 126 3.16 3.42 10.51
N PRO A 127 2.61 3.97 11.61
CA PRO A 127 3.24 3.85 12.93
C PRO A 127 3.35 2.42 13.48
N LEU A 128 2.59 1.47 12.92
CA LEU A 128 2.69 0.06 13.27
C LEU A 128 3.77 -0.68 12.47
N CYS A 129 4.34 -0.03 11.46
CA CYS A 129 5.45 -0.55 10.65
C CYS A 129 6.79 -0.45 11.40
N ALA A 130 7.90 -0.78 10.73
CA ALA A 130 9.24 -0.61 11.30
C ALA A 130 9.52 0.87 11.65
N PRO A 131 10.35 1.15 12.68
CA PRO A 131 10.78 2.51 12.96
C PRO A 131 11.42 3.18 11.74
N GLY A 132 10.96 4.39 11.40
CA GLY A 132 11.44 5.12 10.23
C GLY A 132 10.94 4.57 8.89
N ALA A 133 9.91 3.71 8.89
CA ALA A 133 9.30 3.22 7.66
C ALA A 133 8.88 4.37 6.74
N GLN A 134 9.19 4.22 5.45
CA GLN A 134 8.84 5.19 4.43
C GLN A 134 7.41 4.96 3.95
N PHE A 135 6.79 6.05 3.49
CA PHE A 135 5.40 6.03 3.04
C PHE A 135 5.25 6.69 1.68
N GLU A 136 4.64 5.98 0.74
CA GLU A 136 4.36 6.47 -0.61
C GLU A 136 2.87 6.38 -0.94
N TRP A 137 2.37 7.39 -1.64
CA TRP A 137 0.98 7.48 -2.06
C TRP A 137 0.90 7.96 -3.51
N LEU A 138 0.48 7.07 -4.41
CA LEU A 138 0.23 7.34 -5.82
C LEU A 138 -1.28 7.28 -6.05
N SER A 139 -1.83 8.29 -6.72
CA SER A 139 -3.29 8.39 -6.88
C SER A 139 -3.70 9.00 -8.20
N LEU A 140 -4.56 8.29 -8.93
CA LEU A 140 -5.30 8.84 -10.07
C LEU A 140 -6.63 9.42 -9.60
N TYR A 141 -6.88 10.70 -9.89
CA TYR A 141 -8.14 11.37 -9.53
C TYR A 141 -9.05 11.55 -10.74
N LYS A 142 -10.36 11.68 -10.48
CA LYS A 142 -11.41 11.83 -11.51
C LYS A 142 -11.37 10.71 -12.56
N ILE A 143 -11.15 9.46 -12.14
CA ILE A 143 -10.97 8.32 -13.07
C ILE A 143 -12.12 8.22 -14.10
N ASP A 144 -13.36 8.50 -13.69
CA ASP A 144 -14.56 8.49 -14.56
C ASP A 144 -14.53 9.55 -15.68
N ARG A 145 -13.62 10.52 -15.60
CA ARG A 145 -13.44 11.63 -16.56
C ARG A 145 -12.06 11.66 -17.19
N THR A 146 -11.22 10.65 -16.93
CA THR A 146 -9.89 10.57 -17.53
C THR A 146 -9.97 10.12 -18.98
N THR A 147 -9.04 10.61 -19.81
CA THR A 147 -8.82 10.07 -21.16
C THR A 147 -7.99 8.79 -21.08
N GLU A 148 -7.93 8.05 -22.20
CA GLU A 148 -7.07 6.87 -22.29
C GLU A 148 -5.58 7.23 -22.14
N SER A 149 -5.14 8.36 -22.71
CA SER A 149 -3.75 8.84 -22.56
C SER A 149 -3.40 9.09 -21.09
N GLN A 150 -4.28 9.79 -20.35
CA GLN A 150 -4.06 10.07 -18.93
C GLN A 150 -3.99 8.80 -18.09
N ARG A 151 -4.84 7.81 -18.40
CA ARG A 151 -4.77 6.50 -17.75
C ARG A 151 -3.45 5.79 -18.04
N ARG A 152 -2.98 5.85 -19.29
CA ARG A 152 -1.69 5.26 -19.70
C ARG A 152 -0.51 5.93 -19.03
N GLU A 153 -0.48 7.26 -19.01
CA GLU A 153 0.55 8.05 -18.31
C GLU A 153 0.63 7.68 -16.82
N PHE A 154 -0.53 7.49 -16.16
CA PHE A 154 -0.54 7.04 -14.77
C PHE A 154 0.04 5.63 -14.61
N LEU A 155 -0.28 4.69 -15.51
CA LEU A 155 0.31 3.34 -15.47
C LEU A 155 1.83 3.38 -15.70
N GLU A 156 2.32 4.24 -16.58
CA GLU A 156 3.74 4.46 -16.81
C GLU A 156 4.43 5.06 -15.58
N GLU A 157 3.81 6.04 -14.90
CA GLU A 157 4.30 6.59 -13.63
C GLU A 157 4.41 5.51 -12.55
N VAL A 158 3.36 4.69 -12.39
CA VAL A 158 3.34 3.58 -11.43
C VAL A 158 4.45 2.58 -11.73
N GLU A 159 4.58 2.14 -12.99
CA GLU A 159 5.62 1.20 -13.40
C GLU A 159 7.03 1.78 -13.16
N ALA A 160 7.26 3.04 -13.53
CA ALA A 160 8.54 3.70 -13.32
C ALA A 160 8.88 3.85 -11.83
N ARG A 161 7.89 4.10 -10.97
CA ARG A 161 8.10 4.20 -9.53
C ARG A 161 8.67 2.91 -8.95
N PHE A 162 8.07 1.77 -9.28
CA PHE A 162 8.49 0.47 -8.75
C PHE A 162 9.62 -0.19 -9.54
N ALA A 163 10.12 0.45 -10.61
CA ALA A 163 11.29 -0.01 -11.36
C ALA A 163 12.63 0.32 -10.70
N THR A 164 12.64 1.07 -9.59
CA THR A 164 13.85 1.35 -8.81
C THR A 164 13.74 0.70 -7.43
N PRO A 165 14.69 -0.15 -7.02
CA PRO A 165 14.67 -0.74 -5.67
C PRO A 165 14.82 0.34 -4.60
N HIS A 166 14.03 0.27 -3.53
CA HIS A 166 14.31 1.06 -2.34
C HIS A 166 15.61 0.57 -1.69
N SER A 167 16.58 1.48 -1.52
CA SER A 167 17.84 1.14 -0.86
C SER A 167 17.60 0.73 0.60
N GLU A 168 18.30 -0.29 1.08
CA GLU A 168 18.36 -0.63 2.51
C GLU A 168 19.09 0.49 3.28
N ALA A 169 18.41 1.60 3.56
CA ALA A 169 18.97 2.65 4.39
C ALA A 169 18.95 2.23 5.86
N GLY A 170 20.15 1.92 6.40
CA GLY A 170 20.48 2.09 7.81
C GLY A 170 20.04 0.99 8.78
N VAL A 171 20.70 -0.16 8.77
CA VAL A 171 20.97 -0.89 10.02
C VAL A 171 22.33 -0.40 10.53
N THR A 172 22.34 0.73 11.23
CA THR A 172 23.44 1.02 12.14
C THR A 172 23.31 0.05 13.31
N SER A 173 24.11 -1.01 13.24
CA SER A 173 24.45 -1.88 14.36
C SER A 173 24.95 -1.00 15.52
N ALA A 174 24.08 -0.69 16.47
CA ALA A 174 24.48 -0.14 17.75
C ALA A 174 25.07 -1.29 18.58
N THR A 175 26.38 -1.50 18.43
CA THR A 175 27.17 -2.32 19.33
C THR A 175 27.15 -1.67 20.71
N ALA A 176 26.55 -2.34 21.69
CA ALA A 176 26.54 -1.87 23.08
C ALA A 176 27.98 -1.91 23.66
N PRO A 177 28.44 -0.87 24.37
CA PRO A 177 29.72 -0.93 25.06
C PRO A 177 29.61 -1.82 26.31
N SER A 178 30.68 -2.59 26.53
CA SER A 178 30.93 -3.45 27.68
C SER A 178 31.22 -2.66 28.96
#